data_AF-K9TWJ3-F1
#
_entry.id   AF-K9TWJ3-F1
#
_cell.length_a   1.000
_cell.length_b   1.000
_cell.length_c   1.000
_cell.angle_alpha   90.00
_cell.angle_beta   90.00
_cell.angle_gamma   90.00
#
_symmetry.space_group_name_H-M   'P 1'
#
loop_
_entity.id
_entity.type
_entity.pdbx_description
1 polymer ?
#
loop_
_entity_poly.entity_id
_entity_poly.type
_entity_poly.pdbx_seq_one_letter_code
_entity_poly.pdbx_strand_id
1 'polypeptide(L)'
;MNQIETLYNKNLLLMTKQVLRRIYLVALVFLATLVAIWWQRIQTPQPMREAVFERIETVQVDEPIQPIPLQISLDRGKVALGEQLFHEPRLSSDNKISCLSCHALNRGGADNKAFSIGVNGKVGNINAPTVYNSAFNAYLNWNGKFATLEDFTTAVIQNPTAMGIEWQVLLPKLQRVPDYVRAFNQNYPDGLTATNVVDAIATYLRSLYTPNSRFDRYLRGDKSAINATEKEGYRLFQAYGCVSCHQGMNVGGNLFQKFGIMGDYFRDRGKITKVDLGRYNVTQNEADMFVFRVPSLRNVALTAPYFHDGSARTLEQAINIMAKYQLGRSLSAKDTQLIVQFLRTLTGEHSELKSGDR
;
A
#
# COMPACT_ATOMS: atom_id res chain seq x y z
N MET A 1 -18.13 77.68 30.83
CA MET A 1 -17.54 76.39 31.24
C MET A 1 -18.03 75.18 30.44
N ASN A 2 -19.24 75.15 29.85
CA ASN A 2 -19.77 73.92 29.22
C ASN A 2 -19.27 73.55 27.80
N GLN A 3 -18.64 74.44 27.02
CA GLN A 3 -18.22 74.08 25.65
C GLN A 3 -16.85 73.37 25.57
N ILE A 4 -15.92 73.69 26.48
CA ILE A 4 -14.55 73.14 26.46
C ILE A 4 -14.53 71.68 26.95
N GLU A 5 -15.27 71.36 28.02
CA GLU A 5 -15.43 69.96 28.48
C GLU A 5 -16.10 69.06 27.44
N THR A 6 -17.08 69.59 26.70
CA THR A 6 -17.79 68.82 25.67
C THR A 6 -16.89 68.50 24.46
N LEU A 7 -15.99 69.42 24.11
CA LEU A 7 -14.97 69.20 23.06
C LEU A 7 -13.88 68.23 23.52
N TYR A 8 -13.42 68.34 24.77
CA TYR A 8 -12.42 67.44 25.35
C TYR A 8 -12.92 65.99 25.42
N ASN A 9 -14.16 65.78 25.88
CA ASN A 9 -14.77 64.45 25.96
C ASN A 9 -15.07 63.84 24.58
N LYS A 10 -15.46 64.65 23.58
CA LYS A 10 -15.60 64.18 22.19
C LYS A 10 -14.26 63.75 21.58
N ASN A 11 -13.20 64.51 21.81
CA ASN A 11 -11.86 64.17 21.32
C ASN A 11 -11.30 62.92 22.00
N LEU A 12 -11.50 62.75 23.31
CA LEU A 12 -11.08 61.55 24.04
C LEU A 12 -11.83 60.30 23.56
N LEU A 13 -13.14 60.42 23.27
CA LEU A 13 -13.97 59.33 22.74
C LEU A 13 -13.61 58.97 21.28
N LEU A 14 -13.25 59.96 20.46
CA LEU A 14 -12.75 59.75 19.10
C LEU A 14 -11.38 59.06 19.12
N MET A 15 -10.50 59.46 20.02
CA MET A 15 -9.17 58.87 20.19
C MET A 15 -9.26 57.42 20.64
N THR A 16 -10.15 57.08 21.57
CA THR A 16 -10.42 55.69 21.98
C THR A 16 -11.00 54.85 20.84
N LYS A 17 -11.96 55.38 20.07
CA LYS A 17 -12.49 54.69 18.88
C LYS A 17 -11.42 54.44 17.81
N GLN A 18 -10.50 55.38 17.61
CA GLN A 18 -9.38 55.21 16.68
C GLN A 18 -8.38 54.15 17.16
N VAL A 19 -8.08 54.10 18.46
CA VAL A 19 -7.21 53.07 19.06
C VAL A 19 -7.86 51.69 18.97
N LEU A 20 -9.14 51.55 19.33
CA LEU A 20 -9.88 50.29 19.17
C LEU A 20 -9.90 49.83 17.70
N ARG A 21 -10.15 50.73 16.75
CA ARG A 21 -10.12 50.40 15.32
C ARG A 21 -8.76 49.89 14.86
N ARG A 22 -7.66 50.45 15.38
CA ARG A 22 -6.30 49.97 15.09
C ARG A 22 -6.06 48.57 15.68
N ILE A 23 -6.52 48.30 16.90
CA ILE A 23 -6.42 46.98 17.53
C ILE A 23 -7.21 45.93 16.73
N TYR A 24 -8.44 46.25 16.31
CA TYR A 24 -9.24 45.37 15.46
C TYR A 24 -8.57 45.09 14.11
N LEU A 25 -7.98 46.11 13.47
CA LEU A 25 -7.23 45.93 12.23
C LEU A 25 -6.03 45.01 12.40
N VAL A 26 -5.26 45.18 13.49
CA VAL A 26 -4.11 44.31 13.80
C VAL A 26 -4.56 42.87 14.06
N ALA A 27 -5.64 42.68 14.82
CA ALA A 27 -6.19 41.35 15.09
C ALA A 27 -6.71 40.66 13.82
N LEU A 28 -7.35 41.39 12.91
CA LEU A 28 -7.82 40.87 11.62
C LEU A 28 -6.66 40.46 10.71
N VAL A 29 -5.58 41.26 10.65
CA VAL A 29 -4.37 40.91 9.89
C VAL A 29 -3.70 39.67 10.48
N PHE A 30 -3.65 39.56 11.81
CA PHE A 30 -3.10 38.39 12.48
C PHE A 30 -3.94 37.12 12.22
N LEU A 31 -5.28 37.24 12.26
CA LEU A 31 -6.16 36.12 11.93
C LEU A 31 -6.03 35.71 10.45
N ALA A 32 -5.99 36.68 9.53
CA ALA A 32 -5.82 36.42 8.10
C ALA A 32 -4.47 35.75 7.79
N THR A 33 -3.39 36.13 8.47
CA THR A 33 -2.08 35.49 8.33
C THR A 33 -2.07 34.07 8.89
N LEU A 34 -2.72 33.81 10.03
CA LEU A 34 -2.88 32.45 10.55
C LEU A 34 -3.70 31.55 9.61
N VAL A 35 -4.78 32.08 9.04
CA VAL A 35 -5.59 31.38 8.03
C VAL A 35 -4.77 31.12 6.76
N ALA A 36 -3.97 32.09 6.30
CA ALA A 36 -3.09 31.90 5.14
C ALA A 36 -2.00 30.85 5.40
N ILE A 37 -1.39 30.83 6.59
CA ILE A 37 -0.40 29.81 6.98
C ILE A 37 -1.05 28.43 7.07
N TRP A 38 -2.26 28.35 7.65
CA TRP A 38 -3.02 27.11 7.74
C TRP A 38 -3.43 26.60 6.35
N TRP A 39 -3.90 27.49 5.47
CA TRP A 39 -4.24 27.19 4.08
C TRP A 39 -3.02 26.73 3.28
N GLN A 40 -1.88 27.40 3.46
CA GLN A 40 -0.62 27.02 2.81
C GLN A 40 -0.14 25.65 3.28
N ARG A 41 -0.31 25.29 4.57
CA ARG A 41 0.00 23.94 5.08
C ARG A 41 -0.92 22.84 4.55
N ILE A 42 -2.17 23.16 4.21
CA ILE A 42 -3.11 22.20 3.61
C ILE A 42 -2.81 22.01 2.12
N GLN A 43 -2.41 23.08 1.43
CA GLN A 43 -2.13 23.03 -0.01
C GLN A 43 -0.70 22.66 -0.36
N THR A 44 0.26 22.74 0.57
CA THR A 44 1.59 22.19 0.36
C THR A 44 1.52 20.69 0.61
N PRO A 45 1.52 19.83 -0.44
CA PRO A 45 1.82 18.43 -0.21
C PRO A 45 3.15 18.39 0.52
N GLN A 46 3.20 17.67 1.66
CA GLN A 46 4.49 17.36 2.24
C GLN A 46 5.35 16.78 1.12
N PRO A 47 6.62 17.21 0.97
CA PRO A 47 7.50 16.54 0.03
C PRO A 47 7.42 15.06 0.35
N MET A 48 6.97 14.26 -0.62
CA MET A 48 7.11 12.81 -0.51
C MET A 48 8.56 12.60 -0.16
N ARG A 49 8.85 12.04 1.03
CA ARG A 49 10.20 11.70 1.44
C ARG A 49 10.83 10.99 0.24
N GLU A 50 11.83 11.65 -0.37
CA GLU A 50 12.39 11.24 -1.65
C GLU A 50 12.76 9.76 -1.59
N ALA A 51 12.52 9.07 -2.71
CA ALA A 51 12.45 7.63 -2.80
C ALA A 51 13.60 6.92 -2.08
N VAL A 52 13.22 5.97 -1.21
CA VAL A 52 14.05 5.14 -0.32
C VAL A 52 14.88 4.08 -1.09
N PHE A 53 15.18 4.33 -2.35
CA PHE A 53 16.06 3.51 -3.17
C PHE A 53 17.27 4.35 -3.55
N GLU A 54 18.45 4.01 -3.02
CA GLU A 54 19.69 4.74 -3.33
C GLU A 54 20.02 4.69 -4.83
N ARG A 55 19.64 3.60 -5.51
CA ARG A 55 19.68 3.47 -6.97
C ARG A 55 18.79 2.31 -7.43
N ILE A 56 17.94 2.54 -8.42
CA ILE A 56 17.24 1.50 -9.16
C ILE A 56 17.68 1.57 -10.62
N GLU A 57 18.27 0.51 -11.13
CA GLU A 57 18.54 0.39 -12.57
C GLU A 57 17.30 -0.19 -13.26
N THR A 58 16.58 0.65 -14.01
CA THR A 58 15.36 0.24 -14.73
C THR A 58 15.64 0.12 -16.22
N VAL A 59 15.12 -0.94 -16.84
CA VAL A 59 15.04 -1.05 -18.30
C VAL A 59 13.63 -0.66 -18.69
N GLN A 60 13.49 0.41 -19.48
CA GLN A 60 12.22 0.78 -20.08
C GLN A 60 12.05 0.04 -21.40
N VAL A 61 10.89 -0.57 -21.60
CA VAL A 61 10.52 -1.29 -22.82
C VAL A 61 9.27 -0.68 -23.44
N ASP A 62 9.09 -0.82 -24.75
CA ASP A 62 7.90 -0.34 -25.46
C ASP A 62 6.71 -1.32 -25.32
N GLU A 63 6.31 -1.56 -24.06
CA GLU A 63 5.22 -2.47 -23.68
C GLU A 63 4.44 -1.88 -22.49
N PRO A 64 3.13 -2.16 -22.34
CA PRO A 64 2.35 -1.69 -21.19
C PRO A 64 2.87 -2.18 -19.83
N ILE A 65 3.54 -3.33 -19.81
CA ILE A 65 4.15 -3.91 -18.60
C ILE A 65 5.65 -3.68 -18.64
N GLN A 66 6.21 -3.26 -17.51
CA GLN A 66 7.65 -2.99 -17.36
C GLN A 66 8.29 -4.05 -16.46
N PRO A 67 9.53 -4.50 -16.77
CA PRO A 67 10.19 -5.53 -15.98
C PRO A 67 10.62 -5.03 -14.59
N ILE A 68 10.58 -5.90 -13.59
CA ILE A 68 11.10 -5.60 -12.23
C ILE A 68 12.62 -5.49 -12.29
N PRO A 69 13.27 -4.43 -11.76
CA PRO A 69 14.72 -4.26 -11.71
C PRO A 69 15.44 -5.52 -11.24
N LEU A 70 16.58 -5.85 -11.87
CA LEU A 70 17.37 -7.04 -11.47
C LEU A 70 18.07 -6.85 -10.13
N GLN A 71 18.39 -5.60 -9.80
CA GLN A 71 19.11 -5.24 -8.60
C GLN A 71 18.54 -3.95 -8.02
N ILE A 72 18.52 -3.91 -6.69
CA ILE A 72 18.16 -2.74 -5.90
C ILE A 72 19.20 -2.59 -4.80
N SER A 73 19.76 -1.39 -4.65
CA SER A 73 20.66 -1.07 -3.54
C SER A 73 19.86 -0.64 -2.31
N LEU A 74 20.10 -1.31 -1.19
CA LEU A 74 19.54 -1.02 0.13
C LEU A 74 20.63 -1.20 1.19
N ASP A 75 20.49 -0.51 2.31
CA ASP A 75 21.33 -0.71 3.48
C ASP A 75 21.17 -2.14 4.02
N ARG A 76 22.23 -2.94 3.91
CA ARG A 76 22.21 -4.36 4.28
C ARG A 76 21.98 -4.58 5.78
N GLY A 77 22.50 -3.70 6.62
CA GLY A 77 22.33 -3.81 8.07
C GLY A 77 20.88 -3.55 8.48
N LYS A 78 20.23 -2.55 7.88
CA LYS A 78 18.80 -2.29 8.06
C LYS A 78 17.92 -3.40 7.49
N VAL A 79 18.27 -3.95 6.33
CA VAL A 79 17.56 -5.12 5.76
C VAL A 79 17.61 -6.30 6.72
N ALA A 80 18.79 -6.65 7.24
CA ALA A 80 18.95 -7.75 8.18
C ALA A 80 18.19 -7.53 9.50
N LEU A 81 18.21 -6.31 10.04
CA LEU A 81 17.43 -5.96 11.23
C LEU A 81 15.92 -6.03 10.95
N GLY A 82 15.48 -5.51 9.80
CA GLY A 82 14.08 -5.59 9.37
C GLY A 82 13.60 -7.02 9.15
N GLU A 83 14.45 -7.90 8.63
CA GLU A 83 14.17 -9.33 8.49
C GLU A 83 13.95 -9.99 9.85
N GLN A 84 14.83 -9.72 10.83
CA GLN A 84 14.66 -10.22 12.20
C GLN A 84 13.32 -9.76 12.79
N LEU A 85 12.99 -8.48 12.64
CA LEU A 85 11.72 -7.92 13.10
C LEU A 85 10.52 -8.53 12.37
N PHE A 86 10.61 -8.79 11.06
CA PHE A 86 9.54 -9.44 10.31
C PHE A 86 9.18 -10.83 10.85
N HIS A 87 10.15 -11.51 11.45
CA HIS A 87 9.99 -12.81 12.12
C HIS A 87 9.62 -12.71 13.61
N GLU A 88 9.65 -11.51 14.20
CA GLU A 88 9.57 -11.30 15.66
C GLU A 88 8.13 -11.37 16.19
N PRO A 89 7.74 -12.42 16.94
CA PRO A 89 6.39 -12.51 17.49
C PRO A 89 6.14 -11.54 18.64
N ARG A 90 7.18 -10.97 19.30
CA ARG A 90 7.01 -9.94 20.34
C ARG A 90 6.45 -8.63 19.78
N LEU A 91 6.41 -8.45 18.46
CA LEU A 91 5.70 -7.36 17.81
C LEU A 91 4.17 -7.48 17.95
N SER A 92 3.63 -8.59 18.46
CA SER A 92 2.21 -8.70 18.81
C SER A 92 1.95 -8.56 20.31
N SER A 93 0.72 -8.15 20.64
CA SER A 93 0.26 -8.02 22.03
C SER A 93 0.31 -9.33 22.82
N ASP A 94 0.13 -10.48 22.15
CA ASP A 94 0.14 -11.81 22.76
C ASP A 94 1.48 -12.58 22.61
N ASN A 95 2.51 -11.96 22.01
CA ASN A 95 3.81 -12.57 21.70
C ASN A 95 3.74 -13.81 20.79
N LYS A 96 2.72 -13.93 19.94
CA LYS A 96 2.51 -15.11 19.08
C LYS A 96 2.44 -14.81 17.59
N ILE A 97 2.22 -13.56 17.20
CA ILE A 97 2.00 -13.16 15.81
C ILE A 97 3.18 -12.31 15.33
N SER A 98 3.77 -12.72 14.21
CA SER A 98 4.75 -11.95 13.45
C SER A 98 4.21 -11.61 12.06
N CYS A 99 4.92 -10.79 11.29
CA CYS A 99 4.52 -10.51 9.91
C CYS A 99 4.47 -11.81 9.08
N LEU A 100 5.41 -12.73 9.30
CA LEU A 100 5.46 -14.04 8.64
C LEU A 100 4.21 -14.91 8.91
N SER A 101 3.50 -14.69 10.03
CA SER A 101 2.29 -15.45 10.36
C SER A 101 1.19 -15.28 9.32
N CYS A 102 1.11 -14.11 8.67
CA CYS A 102 0.14 -13.79 7.62
C CYS A 102 0.80 -13.65 6.22
N HIS A 103 2.12 -13.49 6.17
CA HIS A 103 2.87 -13.25 4.94
C HIS A 103 3.99 -14.27 4.77
N ALA A 104 3.62 -15.55 4.64
CA ALA A 104 4.57 -16.64 4.51
C ALA A 104 5.36 -16.51 3.20
N LEU A 105 6.66 -16.21 3.29
CA LEU A 105 7.51 -15.92 2.13
C LEU A 105 7.63 -17.10 1.17
N ASN A 106 7.58 -18.31 1.69
CA ASN A 106 7.58 -19.55 0.91
C ASN A 106 6.23 -19.92 0.26
N ARG A 107 5.19 -19.12 0.49
CA ARG A 107 3.84 -19.26 -0.07
C ARG A 107 3.40 -17.95 -0.74
N GLY A 108 4.28 -17.38 -1.56
CA GLY A 108 3.96 -16.17 -2.31
C GLY A 108 3.84 -14.92 -1.46
N GLY A 109 4.28 -14.91 -0.19
CA GLY A 109 4.23 -13.73 0.68
C GLY A 109 2.82 -13.38 1.20
N ALA A 110 1.90 -14.35 1.16
CA ALA A 110 0.54 -14.29 1.69
C ALA A 110 0.25 -15.53 2.58
N ASP A 111 -0.97 -15.70 3.08
CA ASP A 111 -1.33 -16.80 4.00
C ASP A 111 -2.21 -17.91 3.40
N ASN A 112 -2.59 -17.78 2.13
CA ASN A 112 -3.53 -18.66 1.42
C ASN A 112 -4.89 -18.83 2.13
N LYS A 113 -5.37 -17.78 2.80
CA LYS A 113 -6.69 -17.74 3.46
C LYS A 113 -7.54 -16.62 2.87
N ALA A 114 -8.86 -16.77 3.02
CA ALA A 114 -9.76 -15.64 2.73
C ALA A 114 -9.51 -14.47 3.69
N PHE A 115 -9.32 -14.78 4.98
CA PHE A 115 -9.01 -13.80 6.02
C PHE A 115 -7.93 -14.34 6.96
N SER A 116 -6.97 -13.48 7.31
CA SER A 116 -5.90 -13.80 8.25
C SER A 116 -6.41 -13.93 9.68
N ILE A 117 -5.66 -14.68 10.49
CA ILE A 117 -5.92 -14.85 11.93
C ILE A 117 -4.82 -14.09 12.66
N GLY A 118 -5.20 -13.04 13.40
CA GLY A 118 -4.28 -12.26 14.23
C GLY A 118 -4.34 -12.63 15.70
N VAL A 119 -3.96 -11.68 16.54
CA VAL A 119 -3.83 -11.87 17.98
C VAL A 119 -5.10 -12.40 18.63
N ASN A 120 -4.92 -13.27 19.62
CA ASN A 120 -6.01 -13.91 20.36
C ASN A 120 -7.02 -14.65 19.46
N GLY A 121 -6.60 -15.10 18.28
CA GLY A 121 -7.47 -15.83 17.33
C GLY A 121 -8.49 -14.95 16.61
N LYS A 122 -8.35 -13.61 16.67
CA LYS A 122 -9.25 -12.70 15.95
C LYS A 122 -9.07 -12.87 14.44
N VAL A 123 -10.18 -13.05 13.74
CA VAL A 123 -10.20 -13.17 12.27
C VAL A 123 -10.32 -11.77 11.66
N GLY A 124 -9.51 -11.50 10.65
CA GLY A 124 -9.59 -10.29 9.83
C GLY A 124 -10.86 -10.26 8.97
N ASN A 125 -10.95 -9.23 8.13
CA ASN A 125 -12.08 -9.02 7.23
C ASN A 125 -11.65 -8.72 5.79
N ILE A 126 -10.34 -8.80 5.51
CA ILE A 126 -9.76 -8.70 4.18
C ILE A 126 -8.72 -9.79 3.98
N ASN A 127 -8.56 -10.22 2.74
CA ASN A 127 -7.48 -11.09 2.30
C ASN A 127 -6.13 -10.35 2.41
N ALA A 128 -5.12 -11.03 2.94
CA ALA A 128 -3.78 -10.46 3.06
C ALA A 128 -3.10 -10.44 1.68
N PRO A 129 -2.82 -9.24 1.10
CA PRO A 129 -2.07 -9.16 -0.14
C PRO A 129 -0.63 -9.62 0.09
N THR A 130 0.05 -10.03 -0.98
CA THR A 130 1.47 -10.38 -0.90
C THR A 130 2.34 -9.20 -0.46
N VAL A 131 3.37 -9.48 0.35
CA VAL A 131 4.45 -8.53 0.65
C VAL A 131 5.46 -8.38 -0.48
N TYR A 132 5.55 -9.37 -1.38
CA TYR A 132 6.48 -9.30 -2.50
C TYR A 132 6.10 -8.16 -3.44
N ASN A 133 7.11 -7.40 -3.89
CA ASN A 133 6.96 -6.24 -4.77
C ASN A 133 6.08 -5.13 -4.18
N SER A 134 5.77 -5.17 -2.88
CA SER A 134 4.88 -4.19 -2.23
C SER A 134 5.43 -2.75 -2.32
N ALA A 135 6.75 -2.62 -2.35
CA ALA A 135 7.46 -1.35 -2.52
C ALA A 135 7.28 -0.68 -3.89
N PHE A 136 6.81 -1.40 -4.91
CA PHE A 136 6.51 -0.81 -6.22
C PHE A 136 5.05 -0.39 -6.38
N ASN A 137 4.23 -0.52 -5.33
CA ASN A 137 2.88 0.03 -5.33
C ASN A 137 2.92 1.53 -5.03
N ALA A 138 2.11 2.31 -5.72
CA ALA A 138 1.91 3.73 -5.37
C ALA A 138 1.00 3.91 -4.14
N TYR A 139 0.13 2.93 -3.90
CA TYR A 139 -0.79 2.90 -2.76
C TYR A 139 -0.82 1.52 -2.12
N LEU A 140 -0.97 1.46 -0.80
CA LEU A 140 -0.96 0.22 -0.02
C LEU A 140 -2.32 -0.05 0.64
N ASN A 141 -2.56 -1.32 0.98
CA ASN A 141 -3.86 -1.89 1.33
C ASN A 141 -4.87 -1.90 0.15
N TRP A 142 -5.98 -2.64 0.30
CA TRP A 142 -7.00 -2.78 -0.75
C TRP A 142 -7.72 -1.47 -1.09
N ASN A 143 -7.91 -0.59 -0.11
CA ASN A 143 -8.52 0.73 -0.31
C ASN A 143 -7.51 1.84 -0.66
N GLY A 144 -6.22 1.51 -0.72
CA GLY A 144 -5.13 2.46 -0.97
C GLY A 144 -5.07 3.60 0.04
N LYS A 145 -5.28 3.29 1.33
CA LYS A 145 -5.23 4.28 2.42
C LYS A 145 -3.82 4.84 2.64
N PHE A 146 -2.79 4.05 2.42
CA PHE A 146 -1.42 4.40 2.79
C PHE A 146 -0.57 4.65 1.54
N ALA A 147 0.26 5.70 1.59
CA ALA A 147 1.20 6.05 0.53
C ALA A 147 2.61 5.49 0.77
N THR A 148 2.94 5.09 2.01
CA THR A 148 4.27 4.61 2.39
C THR A 148 4.19 3.27 3.12
N LEU A 149 5.25 2.46 3.00
CA LEU A 149 5.37 1.20 3.74
C LEU A 149 5.46 1.44 5.24
N GLU A 150 6.04 2.58 5.65
CA GLU A 150 6.17 3.00 7.03
C GLU A 150 4.81 3.25 7.69
N ASP A 151 3.94 4.02 7.03
CA ASP A 151 2.58 4.29 7.54
C ASP A 151 1.76 2.99 7.60
N PHE A 152 1.88 2.16 6.57
CA PHE A 152 1.18 0.87 6.53
C PHE A 152 1.66 -0.08 7.63
N THR A 153 2.98 -0.18 7.84
CA THR A 153 3.59 -1.01 8.89
C THR A 153 3.11 -0.59 10.28
N THR A 154 3.13 0.72 10.55
CA THR A 154 2.64 1.28 11.82
C THR A 154 1.17 0.88 12.05
N ALA A 155 0.33 1.04 11.02
CA ALA A 155 -1.08 0.70 11.11
C ALA A 155 -1.32 -0.80 11.35
N VAL A 156 -0.51 -1.70 10.78
CA VAL A 156 -0.62 -3.16 10.99
C VAL A 156 -0.22 -3.55 12.42
N ILE A 157 0.88 -2.98 12.94
CA ILE A 157 1.36 -3.24 14.31
C ILE A 157 0.29 -2.86 15.34
N GLN A 158 -0.37 -1.72 15.16
CA GLN A 158 -1.41 -1.24 16.08
C GLN A 158 -2.79 -1.85 15.82
N ASN A 159 -3.01 -2.53 14.70
CA ASN A 159 -4.34 -3.05 14.36
C ASN A 159 -4.78 -4.16 15.35
N PRO A 160 -5.88 -3.99 16.09
CA PRO A 160 -6.33 -4.90 17.13
C PRO A 160 -6.82 -6.27 16.65
N THR A 161 -7.00 -6.47 15.34
CA THR A 161 -7.28 -7.77 14.71
C THR A 161 -6.06 -8.39 14.04
N ALA A 162 -4.93 -7.66 13.95
CA ALA A 162 -3.66 -8.16 13.44
C ALA A 162 -2.68 -8.37 14.60
N MET A 163 -1.84 -7.38 14.94
CA MET A 163 -0.82 -7.49 16.00
C MET A 163 -1.24 -6.81 17.32
N GLY A 164 -2.02 -5.72 17.21
CA GLY A 164 -2.74 -5.09 18.32
C GLY A 164 -1.87 -4.58 19.47
N ILE A 165 -0.67 -4.09 19.20
CA ILE A 165 0.24 -3.56 20.22
C ILE A 165 0.52 -2.07 20.03
N GLU A 166 0.61 -1.35 21.14
CA GLU A 166 1.01 0.06 21.16
C GLU A 166 2.52 0.22 21.38
N TRP A 167 3.12 1.28 20.83
CA TRP A 167 4.55 1.56 20.94
C TRP A 167 5.06 1.65 22.38
N GLN A 168 4.24 2.19 23.28
CA GLN A 168 4.52 2.30 24.72
C GLN A 168 4.72 0.94 25.38
N VAL A 169 4.12 -0.12 24.82
CA VAL A 169 4.26 -1.50 25.29
C VAL A 169 5.36 -2.22 24.51
N LEU A 170 5.45 -1.98 23.21
CA LEU A 170 6.40 -2.67 22.33
C LEU A 170 7.86 -2.28 22.60
N LEU A 171 8.16 -0.98 22.73
CA LEU A 171 9.55 -0.52 22.89
C LEU A 171 10.22 -1.10 24.16
N PRO A 172 9.58 -1.11 25.35
CA PRO A 172 10.15 -1.79 26.51
C PRO A 172 10.40 -3.29 26.32
N LYS A 173 9.59 -3.98 25.50
CA LYS A 173 9.80 -5.41 25.19
C LYS A 173 11.07 -5.60 24.38
N LEU A 174 11.25 -4.80 23.32
CA LEU A 174 12.44 -4.86 22.47
C LEU A 174 13.71 -4.40 23.22
N GLN A 175 13.60 -3.37 24.08
CA GLN A 175 14.71 -2.86 24.89
C GLN A 175 15.28 -3.93 25.85
N ARG A 176 14.48 -4.91 26.27
CA ARG A 176 14.90 -6.04 27.13
C ARG A 176 15.64 -7.14 26.37
N VAL A 177 15.78 -7.03 25.06
CA VAL A 177 16.53 -7.98 24.22
C VAL A 177 17.86 -7.31 23.85
N PRO A 178 18.99 -7.68 24.48
CA PRO A 178 20.27 -7.02 24.26
C PRO A 178 20.70 -6.99 22.78
N ASP A 179 20.32 -8.02 22.02
CA ASP A 179 20.66 -8.15 20.60
C ASP A 179 19.97 -7.07 19.76
N TYR A 180 18.70 -6.75 20.04
CA TYR A 180 18.03 -5.64 19.37
C TYR A 180 18.67 -4.31 19.72
N VAL A 181 18.96 -4.04 20.99
CA VAL A 181 19.61 -2.78 21.39
C VAL A 181 20.93 -2.58 20.65
N ARG A 182 21.75 -3.64 20.54
CA ARG A 182 23.00 -3.58 19.76
C ARG A 182 22.74 -3.38 18.27
N ALA A 183 21.83 -4.14 17.67
CA ALA A 183 21.52 -4.04 16.25
C ALA A 183 20.97 -2.65 15.88
N PHE A 184 20.11 -2.06 16.71
CA PHE A 184 19.60 -0.71 16.49
C PHE A 184 20.70 0.34 16.62
N ASN A 185 21.55 0.27 17.64
CA ASN A 185 22.67 1.21 17.81
C ASN A 185 23.71 1.12 16.68
N GLN A 186 23.83 -0.03 16.03
CA GLN A 186 24.72 -0.22 14.87
C GLN A 186 24.15 0.39 13.58
N ASN A 187 22.83 0.40 13.41
CA ASN A 187 22.16 0.80 12.16
C ASN A 187 21.54 2.20 12.22
N TYR A 188 21.34 2.75 13.42
CA TYR A 188 20.64 4.01 13.65
C TYR A 188 21.33 4.82 14.74
N PRO A 189 21.68 6.10 14.48
CA PRO A 189 22.27 6.98 15.49
C PRO A 189 21.42 7.12 16.76
N ASP A 190 20.10 7.17 16.60
CA ASP A 190 19.14 7.31 17.71
C ASP A 190 18.77 5.97 18.38
N GLY A 191 19.38 4.86 17.95
CA GLY A 191 19.13 3.53 18.52
C GLY A 191 17.69 3.04 18.35
N LEU A 192 17.18 2.32 19.35
CA LEU A 192 15.85 1.72 19.32
C LEU A 192 14.77 2.79 19.54
N THR A 193 14.05 3.13 18.48
CA THR A 193 12.88 4.04 18.50
C THR A 193 11.76 3.44 17.66
N ALA A 194 10.51 3.91 17.85
CA ALA A 194 9.38 3.48 17.03
C ALA A 194 9.65 3.75 15.53
N THR A 195 10.17 4.93 15.21
CA THR A 195 10.56 5.32 13.84
C THR A 195 11.57 4.35 13.25
N ASN A 196 12.61 3.97 14.00
CA ASN A 196 13.66 3.08 13.50
C ASN A 196 13.16 1.63 13.35
N VAL A 197 12.27 1.17 14.23
CA VAL A 197 11.61 -0.15 14.07
C VAL A 197 10.83 -0.20 12.76
N VAL A 198 10.03 0.83 12.50
CA VAL A 198 9.23 0.95 11.27
C VAL A 198 10.12 1.08 10.03
N ASP A 199 11.17 1.90 10.08
CA ASP A 199 12.14 2.08 9.00
C ASP A 199 12.86 0.77 8.64
N ALA A 200 13.29 -0.01 9.64
CA ALA A 200 13.93 -1.30 9.42
C ALA A 200 12.99 -2.30 8.73
N ILE A 201 11.76 -2.45 9.25
CA ILE A 201 10.75 -3.35 8.65
C ILE A 201 10.41 -2.89 7.22
N ALA A 202 10.18 -1.59 7.00
CA ALA A 202 9.87 -1.06 5.68
C ALA A 202 11.05 -1.25 4.69
N THR A 203 12.28 -1.12 5.17
CA THR A 203 13.50 -1.40 4.38
C THR A 203 13.59 -2.87 4.00
N TYR A 204 13.26 -3.79 4.91
CA TYR A 204 13.16 -5.21 4.58
C TYR A 204 12.05 -5.49 3.56
N LEU A 205 10.85 -4.90 3.70
CA LEU A 205 9.78 -5.02 2.71
C LEU A 205 10.19 -4.53 1.31
N ARG A 206 11.07 -3.52 1.21
CA ARG A 206 11.67 -3.08 -0.06
C ARG A 206 12.64 -4.09 -0.66
N SER A 207 13.30 -4.90 0.17
CA SER A 207 14.17 -5.99 -0.28
C SER A 207 13.39 -7.21 -0.81
N LEU A 208 12.11 -7.35 -0.44
CA LEU A 208 11.24 -8.43 -0.89
C LEU A 208 10.69 -8.16 -2.31
N TYR A 209 11.55 -8.05 -3.31
CA TYR A 209 11.17 -7.99 -4.72
C TYR A 209 11.47 -9.31 -5.43
N THR A 210 10.73 -9.62 -6.49
CA THR A 210 10.87 -10.87 -7.25
C THR A 210 11.25 -10.57 -8.71
N PRO A 211 12.55 -10.35 -9.01
CA PRO A 211 13.00 -10.13 -10.39
C PRO A 211 12.92 -11.42 -11.22
N ASN A 212 13.41 -11.38 -12.46
CA ASN A 212 13.63 -12.56 -13.31
C ASN A 212 12.41 -13.45 -13.58
N SER A 213 11.18 -12.94 -13.44
CA SER A 213 10.02 -13.66 -13.95
C SER A 213 10.21 -13.99 -15.44
N ARG A 214 9.63 -15.10 -15.91
CA ARG A 214 9.73 -15.50 -17.32
C ARG A 214 9.28 -14.38 -18.24
N PHE A 215 8.23 -13.65 -17.85
CA PHE A 215 7.78 -12.49 -18.60
C PHE A 215 8.78 -11.33 -18.58
N ASP A 216 9.40 -11.02 -17.43
CA ASP A 216 10.41 -9.95 -17.37
C ASP A 216 11.65 -10.28 -18.21
N ARG A 217 12.03 -11.56 -18.33
CA ARG A 217 13.11 -11.98 -19.25
C ARG A 217 12.70 -11.80 -20.71
N TYR A 218 11.46 -12.13 -21.05
CA TYR A 218 10.88 -11.88 -22.37
C TYR A 218 10.89 -10.39 -22.74
N LEU A 219 10.49 -9.52 -21.82
CA LEU A 219 10.52 -8.06 -21.99
C LEU A 219 11.95 -7.54 -22.23
N ARG A 220 12.94 -8.14 -21.56
CA ARG A 220 14.37 -7.83 -21.76
C ARG A 220 15.00 -8.42 -23.02
N GLY A 221 14.22 -9.10 -23.86
CA GLY A 221 14.68 -9.57 -25.17
C GLY A 221 14.91 -11.08 -25.27
N ASP A 222 14.81 -11.86 -24.19
CA ASP A 222 14.80 -13.33 -24.28
C ASP A 222 13.46 -13.82 -24.82
N LYS A 223 13.32 -13.82 -26.15
CA LYS A 223 12.09 -14.21 -26.84
C LYS A 223 11.69 -15.68 -26.60
N SER A 224 12.58 -16.49 -26.03
CA SER A 224 12.33 -17.90 -25.69
C SER A 224 11.86 -18.12 -24.25
N ALA A 225 11.95 -17.09 -23.38
CA ALA A 225 11.55 -17.18 -21.98
C ALA A 225 10.06 -17.52 -21.78
N ILE A 226 9.22 -17.21 -22.76
CA ILE A 226 7.81 -17.59 -22.81
C ILE A 226 7.47 -18.28 -24.15
N ASN A 227 6.58 -19.27 -24.11
CA ASN A 227 6.18 -20.06 -25.27
C ASN A 227 5.04 -19.40 -26.06
N ALA A 228 4.62 -20.01 -27.17
CA ALA A 228 3.55 -19.47 -28.03
C ALA A 228 2.20 -19.34 -27.31
N THR A 229 1.85 -20.29 -26.44
CA THR A 229 0.61 -20.28 -25.65
C THR A 229 0.57 -19.10 -24.68
N GLU A 230 1.68 -18.83 -23.99
CA GLU A 230 1.80 -17.72 -23.04
C GLU A 230 1.83 -16.36 -23.77
N LYS A 231 2.47 -16.28 -24.95
CA LYS A 231 2.43 -15.09 -25.81
C LYS A 231 1.01 -14.77 -26.26
N GLU A 232 0.25 -15.80 -26.67
CA GLU A 232 -1.16 -15.64 -27.03
C GLU A 232 -2.01 -15.22 -25.82
N GLY A 233 -1.74 -15.77 -24.63
CA GLY A 233 -2.34 -15.33 -23.38
C GLY A 233 -2.10 -13.85 -23.08
N TYR A 234 -0.88 -13.36 -23.27
CA TYR A 234 -0.55 -11.95 -23.13
C TYR A 234 -1.25 -11.08 -24.18
N ARG A 235 -1.30 -11.53 -25.44
CA ARG A 235 -2.03 -10.85 -26.51
C ARG A 235 -3.52 -10.71 -26.18
N LEU A 236 -4.15 -11.76 -25.66
CA LEU A 236 -5.55 -11.72 -25.22
C LEU A 236 -5.74 -10.83 -23.99
N PHE A 237 -4.83 -10.88 -23.02
CA PHE A 237 -4.84 -9.99 -21.86
C PHE A 237 -4.84 -8.50 -22.28
N GLN A 238 -4.05 -8.15 -23.31
CA GLN A 238 -4.07 -6.84 -23.92
C GLN A 238 -5.37 -6.57 -24.67
N ALA A 239 -5.77 -7.47 -25.58
CA ALA A 239 -6.91 -7.28 -26.48
C ALA A 239 -8.26 -7.15 -25.73
N TYR A 240 -8.43 -7.86 -24.61
CA TYR A 240 -9.62 -7.71 -23.78
C TYR A 240 -9.62 -6.42 -22.96
N GLY A 241 -8.46 -5.78 -22.77
CA GLY A 241 -8.31 -4.50 -22.07
C GLY A 241 -7.82 -4.62 -20.63
N CYS A 242 -7.33 -5.78 -20.19
CA CYS A 242 -6.87 -5.97 -18.82
C CYS A 242 -5.69 -5.05 -18.47
N VAL A 243 -4.80 -4.79 -19.45
CA VAL A 243 -3.66 -3.87 -19.31
C VAL A 243 -4.04 -2.41 -19.05
N SER A 244 -5.28 -2.00 -19.30
CA SER A 244 -5.73 -0.63 -18.97
C SER A 244 -5.65 -0.34 -17.47
N CYS A 245 -5.84 -1.37 -16.64
CA CYS A 245 -5.74 -1.30 -15.19
C CYS A 245 -4.48 -2.00 -14.65
N HIS A 246 -4.07 -3.10 -15.27
CA HIS A 246 -2.96 -3.94 -14.82
C HIS A 246 -1.73 -3.73 -15.71
N GLN A 247 -1.04 -2.61 -15.47
CA GLN A 247 0.12 -2.15 -16.25
C GLN A 247 1.29 -1.74 -15.36
N GLY A 248 2.38 -1.32 -15.99
CA GLY A 248 3.56 -0.77 -15.34
C GLY A 248 4.40 -1.83 -14.67
N MET A 249 5.28 -1.40 -13.77
CA MET A 249 6.28 -2.28 -13.18
C MET A 249 5.68 -3.40 -12.35
N ASN A 250 4.59 -3.15 -11.62
CA ASN A 250 3.96 -4.16 -10.75
C ASN A 250 2.69 -4.78 -11.37
N VAL A 251 2.40 -4.52 -12.65
CA VAL A 251 1.20 -5.05 -13.34
C VAL A 251 -0.07 -4.70 -12.54
N GLY A 252 -0.20 -3.43 -12.18
CA GLY A 252 -1.16 -2.90 -11.22
C GLY A 252 -0.48 -2.21 -10.02
N GLY A 253 -1.26 -1.93 -8.98
CA GLY A 253 -0.79 -1.34 -7.72
C GLY A 253 -0.59 0.18 -7.74
N ASN A 254 -0.84 0.82 -8.87
CA ASN A 254 -0.59 2.24 -9.12
C ASN A 254 -1.87 3.07 -9.38
N LEU A 255 -3.03 2.43 -9.48
CA LEU A 255 -4.30 3.12 -9.76
C LEU A 255 -5.46 2.57 -8.95
N PHE A 256 -6.55 3.33 -8.97
CA PHE A 256 -7.83 2.99 -8.37
C PHE A 256 -8.86 2.69 -9.44
N GLN A 257 -9.73 1.71 -9.17
CA GLN A 257 -10.84 1.41 -10.05
C GLN A 257 -12.04 0.90 -9.27
N LYS A 258 -13.24 1.26 -9.72
CA LYS A 258 -14.49 0.69 -9.21
C LYS A 258 -14.54 -0.79 -9.55
N PHE A 259 -14.84 -1.64 -8.57
CA PHE A 259 -15.08 -3.05 -8.82
C PHE A 259 -16.58 -3.23 -9.14
N GLY A 260 -16.88 -3.56 -10.39
CA GLY A 260 -18.23 -3.60 -10.94
C GLY A 260 -18.56 -2.39 -11.83
N ILE A 261 -17.68 -2.01 -12.76
CA ILE A 261 -17.94 -0.90 -13.70
C ILE A 261 -19.07 -1.27 -14.67
N MET A 262 -19.02 -2.49 -15.20
CA MET A 262 -19.91 -2.99 -16.25
C MET A 262 -21.07 -3.82 -15.69
N GLY A 263 -21.15 -3.98 -14.37
CA GLY A 263 -22.22 -4.68 -13.67
C GLY A 263 -22.06 -4.65 -12.16
N ASP A 264 -23.14 -4.90 -11.43
CA ASP A 264 -23.14 -4.81 -9.96
C ASP A 264 -22.60 -6.11 -9.31
N TYR A 265 -21.27 -6.20 -9.22
CA TYR A 265 -20.58 -7.33 -8.61
C TYR A 265 -21.02 -7.55 -7.16
N PHE A 266 -21.17 -6.49 -6.36
CA PHE A 266 -21.45 -6.62 -4.93
C PHE A 266 -22.88 -7.07 -4.65
N ARG A 267 -23.86 -6.63 -5.45
CA ARG A 267 -25.22 -7.17 -5.40
C ARG A 267 -25.26 -8.64 -5.82
N ASP A 268 -24.61 -8.99 -6.93
CA ASP A 268 -24.63 -10.36 -7.46
C ASP A 268 -23.87 -11.35 -6.56
N ARG A 269 -22.75 -10.92 -5.96
CA ARG A 269 -22.01 -11.68 -4.93
C ARG A 269 -22.84 -11.82 -3.64
N GLY A 270 -23.63 -10.80 -3.33
CA GLY A 270 -24.41 -10.68 -2.12
C GLY A 270 -23.56 -10.34 -0.88
N LYS A 271 -24.24 -10.25 0.27
CA LYS A 271 -23.68 -9.96 1.60
C LYS A 271 -22.63 -8.83 1.58
N ILE A 272 -23.08 -7.62 1.30
CA ILE A 272 -22.21 -6.43 1.34
C ILE A 272 -21.84 -6.15 2.80
N THR A 273 -20.55 -5.97 3.04
CA THR A 273 -19.94 -5.65 4.32
C THR A 273 -19.27 -4.29 4.25
N LYS A 274 -18.82 -3.76 5.41
CA LYS A 274 -18.16 -2.45 5.44
C LYS A 274 -16.89 -2.40 4.58
N VAL A 275 -16.12 -3.48 4.49
CA VAL A 275 -14.88 -3.51 3.70
C VAL A 275 -15.14 -3.41 2.20
N ASP A 276 -16.32 -3.84 1.76
CA ASP A 276 -16.72 -3.77 0.34
C ASP A 276 -16.86 -2.33 -0.13
N LEU A 277 -17.14 -1.38 0.76
CA LEU A 277 -17.19 0.05 0.40
C LEU A 277 -15.82 0.58 -0.08
N GLY A 278 -14.73 -0.16 0.14
CA GLY A 278 -13.43 0.12 -0.44
C GLY A 278 -12.88 1.48 -0.01
N ARG A 279 -12.53 2.31 -0.99
CA ARG A 279 -11.92 3.63 -0.81
C ARG A 279 -12.87 4.66 -0.18
N TYR A 280 -14.19 4.48 -0.30
CA TYR A 280 -15.17 5.28 0.46
C TYR A 280 -14.85 5.29 1.97
N ASN A 281 -14.40 4.16 2.54
CA ASN A 281 -14.01 4.08 3.96
C ASN A 281 -12.83 5.00 4.33
N VAL A 282 -12.13 5.56 3.35
CA VAL A 282 -11.02 6.51 3.51
C VAL A 282 -11.48 7.93 3.18
N THR A 283 -12.20 8.12 2.08
CA THR A 283 -12.49 9.46 1.53
C THR A 283 -13.85 10.01 1.93
N GLN A 284 -14.79 9.14 2.31
CA GLN A 284 -16.20 9.47 2.55
C GLN A 284 -16.93 10.08 1.33
N ASN A 285 -16.33 10.01 0.14
CA ASN A 285 -16.94 10.45 -1.11
C ASN A 285 -17.70 9.29 -1.75
N GLU A 286 -19.00 9.43 -1.99
CA GLU A 286 -19.85 8.40 -2.59
C GLU A 286 -19.33 7.89 -3.96
N ALA A 287 -18.63 8.74 -4.71
CA ALA A 287 -17.99 8.34 -5.98
C ALA A 287 -16.90 7.26 -5.79
N ASP A 288 -16.31 7.17 -4.60
CA ASP A 288 -15.31 6.15 -4.22
C ASP A 288 -15.93 4.87 -3.64
N MET A 289 -17.26 4.75 -3.61
CA MET A 289 -17.91 3.53 -3.16
C MET A 289 -17.59 2.38 -4.11
N PHE A 290 -17.16 1.26 -3.54
CA PHE A 290 -16.69 0.08 -4.28
C PHE A 290 -15.43 0.31 -5.12
N VAL A 291 -14.71 1.41 -4.88
CA VAL A 291 -13.41 1.68 -5.52
C VAL A 291 -12.30 1.04 -4.72
N PHE A 292 -11.42 0.32 -5.39
CA PHE A 292 -10.27 -0.35 -4.80
C PHE A 292 -9.00 0.02 -5.54
N ARG A 293 -7.86 -0.09 -4.84
CA ARG A 293 -6.58 -0.15 -5.51
C ARG A 293 -6.56 -1.40 -6.38
N VAL A 294 -6.22 -1.25 -7.65
CA VAL A 294 -6.03 -2.40 -8.54
C VAL A 294 -4.79 -3.18 -8.07
N PRO A 295 -4.91 -4.47 -7.70
CA PRO A 295 -3.79 -5.21 -7.14
C PRO A 295 -2.71 -5.50 -8.19
N SER A 296 -1.47 -5.68 -7.72
CA SER A 296 -0.40 -6.24 -8.54
C SER A 296 -0.75 -7.67 -8.96
N LEU A 297 -0.46 -8.02 -10.21
CA LEU A 297 -0.57 -9.40 -10.70
C LEU A 297 0.76 -10.16 -10.66
N ARG A 298 1.84 -9.56 -10.14
CA ARG A 298 3.09 -10.30 -9.94
C ARG A 298 2.89 -11.36 -8.88
N ASN A 299 3.39 -12.56 -9.16
CA ASN A 299 3.21 -13.75 -8.31
C ASN A 299 1.75 -14.17 -8.05
N VAL A 300 0.78 -13.69 -8.84
CA VAL A 300 -0.66 -13.97 -8.63
C VAL A 300 -1.01 -15.45 -8.69
N ALA A 301 -0.21 -16.26 -9.37
CA ALA A 301 -0.35 -17.72 -9.39
C ALA A 301 -0.12 -18.39 -8.03
N LEU A 302 0.49 -17.69 -7.08
CA LEU A 302 0.86 -18.22 -5.75
C LEU A 302 0.00 -17.68 -4.61
N THR A 303 -0.92 -16.75 -4.87
CA THR A 303 -1.60 -15.96 -3.84
C THR A 303 -3.12 -16.15 -3.84
N ALA A 304 -3.60 -17.35 -4.14
CA ALA A 304 -5.01 -17.68 -3.97
C ALA A 304 -5.37 -17.70 -2.46
N PRO A 305 -6.62 -17.39 -2.07
CA PRO A 305 -7.73 -16.94 -2.92
C PRO A 305 -7.63 -15.46 -3.32
N TYR A 306 -8.47 -15.03 -4.25
CA TYR A 306 -8.41 -13.74 -4.93
C TYR A 306 -9.50 -12.77 -4.48
N PHE A 307 -9.26 -11.49 -4.76
CA PHE A 307 -10.00 -10.30 -4.33
C PHE A 307 -9.85 -9.98 -2.85
N HIS A 308 -10.31 -8.80 -2.44
CA HIS A 308 -10.14 -8.29 -1.07
C HIS A 308 -10.85 -9.16 -0.03
N ASP A 309 -11.79 -10.00 -0.45
CA ASP A 309 -12.59 -10.87 0.41
C ASP A 309 -12.25 -12.37 0.24
N GLY A 310 -11.32 -12.71 -0.66
CA GLY A 310 -10.99 -14.11 -0.96
C GLY A 310 -12.13 -14.91 -1.60
N SER A 311 -13.11 -14.27 -2.23
CA SER A 311 -14.30 -14.93 -2.79
C SER A 311 -14.02 -15.78 -4.04
N ALA A 312 -12.97 -15.47 -4.79
CA ALA A 312 -12.54 -16.26 -5.95
C ALA A 312 -11.44 -17.25 -5.56
N ARG A 313 -11.69 -18.55 -5.72
CA ARG A 313 -10.76 -19.61 -5.28
C ARG A 313 -9.68 -19.95 -6.30
N THR A 314 -9.92 -19.67 -7.58
CA THR A 314 -8.99 -19.98 -8.67
C THR A 314 -8.78 -18.77 -9.57
N LEU A 315 -7.66 -18.77 -10.31
CA LEU A 315 -7.36 -17.70 -11.28
C LEU A 315 -8.45 -17.62 -12.35
N GLU A 316 -8.94 -18.76 -12.82
CA GLU A 316 -10.02 -18.82 -13.82
C GLU A 316 -11.27 -18.11 -13.32
N GLN A 317 -11.66 -18.36 -12.05
CA GLN A 317 -12.81 -17.70 -11.46
C GLN A 317 -12.57 -16.19 -11.36
N ALA A 318 -11.38 -15.77 -10.92
CA ALA A 318 -11.03 -14.35 -10.81
C ALA A 318 -11.04 -13.65 -12.18
N ILE A 319 -10.45 -14.28 -13.21
CA ILE A 319 -10.41 -13.76 -14.58
C ILE A 319 -11.82 -13.62 -15.16
N ASN A 320 -12.66 -14.64 -15.00
CA ASN A 320 -14.03 -14.59 -15.51
C ASN A 320 -14.89 -13.53 -14.80
N ILE A 321 -14.71 -13.35 -13.49
CA ILE A 321 -15.36 -12.27 -12.73
C ILE A 321 -14.88 -10.90 -13.24
N MET A 322 -13.57 -10.71 -13.42
CA MET A 322 -13.01 -9.46 -13.94
C MET A 322 -13.49 -9.16 -15.35
N ALA A 323 -13.51 -10.16 -16.25
CA ALA A 323 -14.03 -10.00 -17.59
C ALA A 323 -15.50 -9.59 -17.60
N LYS A 324 -16.34 -10.23 -16.78
CA LYS A 324 -17.77 -9.91 -16.68
C LYS A 324 -17.99 -8.51 -16.12
N TYR A 325 -17.43 -8.21 -14.95
CA TYR A 325 -17.81 -7.03 -14.17
C TYR A 325 -16.98 -5.78 -14.48
N GLN A 326 -15.75 -5.91 -14.99
CA GLN A 326 -14.93 -4.77 -15.37
C GLN A 326 -14.97 -4.48 -16.87
N LEU A 327 -15.13 -5.50 -17.71
CA LEU A 327 -15.06 -5.37 -19.16
C LEU A 327 -16.39 -5.61 -19.87
N GLY A 328 -17.41 -6.16 -19.17
CA GLY A 328 -18.70 -6.49 -19.78
C GLY A 328 -18.61 -7.66 -20.77
N ARG A 329 -17.61 -8.54 -20.58
CA ARG A 329 -17.29 -9.62 -21.51
C ARG A 329 -17.50 -10.99 -20.86
N SER A 330 -17.86 -11.97 -21.70
CA SER A 330 -17.75 -13.38 -21.35
C SER A 330 -16.56 -13.97 -22.11
N LEU A 331 -15.67 -14.65 -21.41
CA LEU A 331 -14.50 -15.30 -22.01
C LEU A 331 -14.81 -16.77 -22.27
N SER A 332 -14.28 -17.29 -23.37
CA SER A 332 -14.29 -18.74 -23.58
C SER A 332 -13.36 -19.42 -22.57
N ALA A 333 -13.61 -20.69 -22.25
CA ALA A 333 -12.72 -21.46 -21.37
C ALA A 333 -11.28 -21.50 -21.91
N LYS A 334 -11.13 -21.54 -23.24
CA LYS A 334 -9.83 -21.49 -23.92
C LYS A 334 -9.11 -20.17 -23.66
N ASP A 335 -9.78 -19.04 -23.86
CA ASP A 335 -9.17 -17.72 -23.67
C ASP A 335 -8.79 -17.50 -22.20
N THR A 336 -9.67 -17.91 -21.27
CA THR A 336 -9.37 -17.87 -19.83
C THR A 336 -8.13 -18.69 -19.50
N GLN A 337 -7.99 -19.91 -20.05
CA GLN A 337 -6.80 -20.73 -19.82
C GLN A 337 -5.53 -20.13 -20.44
N LEU A 338 -5.62 -19.53 -21.62
CA LEU A 338 -4.48 -18.82 -22.23
C LEU A 338 -4.01 -17.66 -21.35
N ILE A 339 -4.94 -16.86 -20.81
CA ILE A 339 -4.60 -15.78 -19.87
C ILE A 339 -4.00 -16.34 -18.58
N VAL A 340 -4.51 -17.45 -18.04
CA VAL A 340 -3.90 -18.13 -16.89
C VAL A 340 -2.44 -18.50 -17.17
N GLN A 341 -2.14 -19.07 -18.34
CA GLN A 341 -0.76 -19.40 -18.71
C GLN A 341 0.13 -18.15 -18.73
N PHE A 342 -0.36 -17.05 -19.30
CA PHE A 342 0.35 -15.76 -19.23
C PHE A 342 0.58 -15.31 -17.78
N LEU A 343 -0.44 -15.28 -16.92
CA LEU A 343 -0.30 -14.81 -15.53
C LEU A 343 0.69 -15.65 -14.71
N ARG A 344 0.84 -16.94 -15.01
CA ARG A 344 1.87 -17.80 -14.39
C ARG A 344 3.29 -17.33 -14.71
N THR A 345 3.51 -16.73 -15.88
CA THR A 345 4.82 -16.19 -16.29
C THR A 345 5.25 -14.95 -15.49
N LEU A 346 4.34 -14.33 -14.72
CA LEU A 346 4.58 -13.17 -13.87
C LEU A 346 5.15 -13.53 -12.48
N THR A 347 5.37 -14.82 -12.21
CA THR A 347 6.03 -15.28 -10.98
C THR A 347 7.54 -15.06 -11.12
N GLY A 348 8.10 -14.23 -10.24
CA GLY A 348 9.53 -13.94 -10.21
C GLY A 348 10.31 -14.86 -9.29
N GLU A 349 11.58 -14.56 -9.11
CA GLU A 349 12.53 -15.33 -8.30
C GLU A 349 12.79 -14.59 -6.98
N HIS A 350 12.83 -15.32 -5.87
CA HIS A 350 13.34 -14.84 -4.59
C HIS A 350 13.82 -16.06 -3.78
N SER A 351 14.88 -15.93 -2.98
CA SER A 351 15.49 -17.06 -2.26
C SER A 351 14.50 -17.83 -1.38
N GLU A 352 13.62 -17.10 -0.69
CA GLU A 352 12.59 -17.66 0.18
C GLU A 352 11.35 -18.16 -0.57
N LEU A 353 11.18 -17.77 -1.84
CA LEU A 353 10.01 -18.15 -2.62
C LEU A 353 10.23 -19.55 -3.21
N LYS A 354 9.41 -20.50 -2.78
CA LYS A 354 9.37 -21.80 -3.47
C LYS A 354 8.79 -21.58 -4.86
N SER A 355 9.58 -21.84 -5.90
CA SER A 355 9.05 -21.96 -7.25
C SER A 355 8.02 -23.10 -7.24
N GLY A 356 6.73 -22.76 -7.23
CA GLY A 356 5.67 -23.72 -7.51
C GLY A 356 5.89 -24.25 -8.92
N ASP A 357 6.10 -25.55 -9.03
CA ASP A 357 6.36 -26.35 -10.25
C ASP A 357 7.79 -26.28 -10.81
N ARG A 358 8.59 -27.30 -10.45
CA ARG A 358 9.41 -28.05 -11.42
C ARG A 358 8.57 -29.19 -11.97
#